data_AF-Q1JZ73-F1
#
_entry.id   AF-Q1JZ73-F1
#
_cell.length_a   1.000
_cell.length_b   1.000
_cell.length_c   1.000
_cell.angle_alpha   90.00
_cell.angle_beta   90.00
_cell.angle_gamma   90.00
#
_symmetry.space_group_name_H-M   'P 1'
#
loop_
_entity.id
_entity.type
_entity.pdbx_description
1 polymer ?
#
loop_
_entity_poly.entity_id
_entity_poly.type
_entity_poly.pdbx_seq_one_letter_code
_entity_poly.pdbx_strand_id
1 'polypeptide(L)'
;MARVPFKICPCCQEVWQTRDDFLEDMHLQLNGYKADFAKLEYGLFFFTHQKEGCYSTMALEVADFLDLHRGTVCEHNRDYDENCPRSCREKRKLEARQDVCECAFAREVCDLVKLRRNKKHVANSQADD
;
A
#
# COMPACT_ATOMS: atom_id res chain seq x y z
N MET A 1 7.51 -9.86 28.37
CA MET A 1 7.86 -10.21 26.97
C MET A 1 7.91 -8.92 26.17
N ALA A 2 9.03 -8.60 25.53
CA ALA A 2 9.10 -7.42 24.66
C ALA A 2 8.22 -7.66 23.43
N ARG A 3 7.34 -6.71 23.10
CA ARG A 3 6.55 -6.75 21.86
C ARG A 3 7.50 -6.51 20.69
N VAL A 4 7.40 -7.34 19.66
CA VAL A 4 8.14 -7.14 18.40
C VAL A 4 7.46 -5.99 17.65
N PRO A 5 8.20 -4.94 17.26
CA PRO A 5 7.63 -3.83 16.50
C PRO A 5 7.20 -4.30 15.11
N PHE A 6 6.17 -3.68 14.55
CA PHE A 6 5.71 -3.96 13.18
C PHE A 6 6.82 -3.72 12.16
N LYS A 7 7.51 -2.57 12.25
CA LYS A 7 8.62 -2.25 11.36
C LYS A 7 9.62 -1.31 12.03
N ILE A 8 10.88 -1.41 11.61
CA ILE A 8 11.95 -0.48 12.00
C ILE A 8 12.59 0.05 10.72
N CYS A 9 12.80 1.36 10.63
CA CYS A 9 13.51 1.96 9.52
C CYS A 9 14.98 1.52 9.57
N PRO A 10 15.51 0.85 8.53
CA PRO A 10 16.89 0.36 8.57
C PRO A 10 17.93 1.49 8.54
N CYS A 11 17.54 2.70 8.12
CA CYS A 11 18.44 3.85 8.03
C CYS A 11 18.46 4.68 9.32
N CYS A 12 17.31 5.20 9.76
CA CYS A 12 17.24 6.11 10.91
C CYS A 12 16.75 5.46 12.21
N GLN A 13 16.48 4.15 12.20
CA GLN A 13 16.00 3.38 13.36
C GLN A 13 14.67 3.84 13.94
N GLU A 14 13.88 4.61 13.18
CA GLU A 14 12.49 4.93 13.53
C GLU A 14 11.69 3.63 13.71
N VAL A 15 10.90 3.55 14.78
CA VAL A 15 10.19 2.32 15.16
C VAL A 15 8.69 2.53 15.06
N TRP A 16 8.05 1.75 14.19
CA TRP A 16 6.60 1.68 14.11
C TRP A 16 6.12 0.46 14.89
N GLN A 17 5.45 0.69 16.02
CA GLN A 17 5.00 -0.38 16.92
C GLN A 17 3.87 -1.19 16.30
N THR A 18 2.95 -0.51 15.62
CA THR A 18 1.81 -1.11 14.94
C THR A 18 1.81 -0.74 13.45
N ARG A 19 1.03 -1.48 12.67
CA ARG A 19 0.81 -1.16 11.26
C ARG A 19 0.10 0.19 11.10
N ASP A 20 -0.81 0.54 12.01
CA ASP A 20 -1.47 1.84 11.95
C ASP A 20 -0.45 2.97 12.18
N ASP A 21 0.48 2.84 13.13
CA ASP A 21 1.57 3.82 13.31
C ASP A 21 2.39 4.01 12.02
N PHE A 22 2.69 2.90 11.32
CA PHE A 22 3.41 2.93 10.04
C PHE A 22 2.61 3.63 8.94
N LEU A 23 1.30 3.36 8.84
CA LEU A 23 0.44 3.97 7.83
C LEU A 23 0.13 5.44 8.10
N GLU A 24 0.23 5.85 9.36
CA GLU A 24 0.00 7.22 9.82
C GLU A 24 1.24 8.12 9.75
N ASP A 25 2.42 7.57 9.52
CA ASP A 25 3.63 8.35 9.35
C ASP A 25 3.61 9.16 8.04
N MET A 26 3.67 10.48 8.18
CA MET A 26 3.62 11.43 7.07
C MET A 26 4.92 11.48 6.25
N HIS A 27 6.02 11.01 6.81
CA HIS A 27 7.30 10.94 6.12
C HIS A 27 7.42 9.67 5.28
N LEU A 28 6.56 8.67 5.45
CA LEU A 28 6.55 7.50 4.57
C LEU A 28 5.85 7.84 3.26
N GLN A 29 6.49 7.58 2.12
CA GLN A 29 5.89 7.70 0.79
C GLN A 29 5.73 6.32 0.16
N LEU A 30 4.52 5.95 -0.25
CA LEU A 30 4.31 4.75 -1.07
C LEU A 30 4.77 5.03 -2.51
N ASN A 31 5.92 4.45 -2.87
CA ASN A 31 6.62 4.73 -4.12
C ASN A 31 6.32 3.73 -5.23
N GLY A 32 5.81 2.55 -4.87
CA GLY A 32 5.43 1.58 -5.89
C GLY A 32 4.91 0.28 -5.32
N TYR A 33 4.57 -0.60 -6.26
CA TYR A 33 4.09 -1.94 -6.03
C TYR A 33 4.74 -2.87 -7.05
N LYS A 34 5.22 -4.03 -6.61
CA LYS A 34 5.61 -5.13 -7.47
C LYS A 34 4.61 -6.27 -7.28
N ALA A 35 3.88 -6.59 -8.34
CA ALA A 35 2.96 -7.72 -8.36
C ALA A 35 3.69 -9.06 -8.31
N ASP A 36 3.06 -10.03 -7.66
CA ASP A 36 3.39 -11.44 -7.80
C ASP A 36 2.20 -12.11 -8.52
N PHE A 37 2.37 -12.27 -9.83
CA PHE A 37 1.37 -12.85 -10.73
C PHE A 37 1.16 -14.36 -10.56
N ALA A 38 1.76 -14.97 -9.53
CA ALA A 38 1.38 -16.32 -9.09
C ALA A 38 0.50 -16.22 -7.84
N LYS A 39 0.90 -15.39 -6.87
CA LYS A 39 0.22 -15.22 -5.58
C LYS A 39 0.26 -13.77 -5.12
N LEU A 40 -0.87 -13.10 -5.25
CA LEU A 40 -1.04 -11.68 -4.93
C LEU A 40 -0.52 -11.31 -3.53
N GLU A 41 -0.71 -12.16 -2.52
CA GLU A 41 -0.25 -11.92 -1.15
C GLU A 41 1.28 -11.74 -1.04
N TYR A 42 2.05 -12.27 -1.99
CA TYR A 42 3.51 -12.16 -2.05
C TYR A 42 3.99 -10.96 -2.87
N GLY A 43 3.06 -10.15 -3.39
CA GLY A 43 3.40 -8.85 -3.94
C GLY A 43 4.10 -7.97 -2.91
N LEU A 44 4.84 -6.96 -3.37
CA LEU A 44 5.60 -6.05 -2.49
C LEU A 44 5.15 -4.61 -2.68
N PHE A 45 4.83 -3.93 -1.58
CA PHE A 45 4.73 -2.48 -1.52
C PHE A 45 6.07 -1.87 -1.15
N PHE A 46 6.43 -0.78 -1.83
CA PHE A 46 7.67 -0.04 -1.56
C PHE A 46 7.35 1.28 -0.88
N PHE A 47 7.73 1.41 0.39
CA PHE A 47 7.59 2.63 1.16
C PHE A 47 8.96 3.27 1.38
N THR A 48 9.12 4.53 0.98
CA THR A 48 10.33 5.30 1.25
C THR A 48 10.10 6.25 2.40
N HIS A 49 10.94 6.16 3.44
CA HIS A 49 10.91 7.07 4.58
C HIS A 49 11.69 8.33 4.22
N GLN A 50 10.99 9.42 3.93
CA GLN A 50 11.47 10.74 3.49
C GLN A 50 11.52 11.75 4.65
N LYS A 51 12.14 11.35 5.75
CA LYS A 51 12.44 12.24 6.87
C LYS A 51 13.79 12.88 6.61
N GLU A 52 14.03 14.11 7.06
CA GLU A 52 15.35 14.72 6.89
C GLU A 52 16.45 13.81 7.49
N GLY A 53 17.51 13.54 6.71
CA GLY A 53 18.55 12.57 7.08
C GLY A 53 18.19 11.09 6.83
N CYS A 54 17.02 10.79 6.25
CA CYS A 54 16.58 9.45 5.90
C CYS A 54 15.88 9.42 4.54
N TYR A 55 16.25 8.46 3.68
CA TYR A 55 15.60 8.21 2.38
C TYR A 55 15.51 6.72 2.07
N SER A 56 15.43 5.90 3.11
CA SER A 56 15.44 4.44 2.95
C SER A 56 14.12 3.93 2.40
N THR A 57 14.20 3.03 1.42
CA THR A 57 13.05 2.30 0.89
C THR A 57 12.94 0.95 1.56
N MET A 58 11.75 0.65 2.07
CA MET A 58 11.39 -0.62 2.68
C MET A 58 10.38 -1.33 1.80
N ALA A 59 10.62 -2.61 1.56
CA ALA A 59 9.63 -3.51 0.98
C ALA A 59 8.82 -4.16 2.11
N LEU A 60 7.49 -4.19 1.93
CA LEU A 60 6.55 -4.92 2.78
C LEU A 60 5.67 -5.79 1.89
N GLU A 61 5.26 -6.95 2.41
CA GLU A 61 4.42 -7.88 1.66
C GLU A 61 2.99 -7.33 1.58
N VAL A 62 2.30 -7.65 0.50
CA VAL A 62 0.87 -7.36 0.36
C VAL A 62 0.08 -8.02 1.49
N ALA A 63 0.49 -9.23 1.89
CA ALA A 63 -0.06 -9.96 3.02
C ALA A 63 -0.21 -9.09 4.29
N ASP A 64 0.74 -8.19 4.54
CA ASP A 64 0.74 -7.30 5.72
C ASP A 64 -0.45 -6.31 5.73
N PHE A 65 -1.14 -6.15 4.60
CA PHE A 65 -2.23 -5.18 4.39
C PHE A 65 -3.52 -5.79 3.85
N LEU A 66 -3.59 -7.11 3.63
CA LEU A 66 -4.75 -7.77 3.01
C LEU A 66 -6.06 -7.52 3.76
N ASP A 67 -6.04 -7.52 5.09
CA ASP A 67 -7.20 -7.28 5.95
C ASP A 67 -7.70 -5.83 5.91
N LEU A 68 -6.94 -4.90 5.34
CA LEU A 68 -7.41 -3.54 5.10
C LEU A 68 -8.37 -3.47 3.91
N HIS A 69 -8.34 -4.45 3.02
CA HIS A 69 -9.24 -4.56 1.88
C HIS A 69 -10.59 -5.12 2.32
N ARG A 70 -11.67 -4.43 1.93
CA ARG A 70 -13.05 -4.86 2.22
C ARG A 70 -13.70 -5.63 1.06
N GLY A 71 -13.00 -5.79 -0.06
CA GLY A 71 -13.47 -6.50 -1.24
C GLY A 71 -13.04 -7.96 -1.26
N THR A 72 -13.60 -8.72 -2.20
CA THR A 72 -13.20 -10.11 -2.46
C THR A 72 -11.85 -10.10 -3.17
N VAL A 73 -10.82 -10.66 -2.54
CA VAL A 73 -9.53 -10.89 -3.18
C VAL A 73 -9.75 -11.90 -4.33
N CYS A 74 -9.30 -11.56 -5.53
CA CYS A 74 -9.43 -12.46 -6.67
C CYS A 74 -8.45 -13.64 -6.50
N GLU A 75 -8.95 -14.80 -6.07
CA GLU A 75 -8.15 -16.02 -5.84
C GLU A 75 -7.51 -16.57 -7.13
N HIS A 76 -7.96 -16.12 -8.30
CA HIS A 76 -7.43 -16.54 -9.59
C HIS A 76 -6.71 -15.40 -10.30
N ASN A 77 -5.45 -15.65 -10.65
CA ASN A 77 -4.71 -14.87 -11.61
C ASN A 77 -5.42 -14.91 -12.97
N ARG A 78 -6.27 -13.92 -13.25
CA ARG A 78 -6.92 -13.76 -14.56
C ARG A 78 -5.95 -13.28 -15.65
N ASP A 79 -4.65 -13.24 -15.38
CA ASP A 79 -3.61 -12.91 -16.36
C ASP A 79 -3.63 -13.87 -17.58
N TYR A 80 -4.31 -15.02 -17.45
CA TYR A 80 -4.54 -16.01 -18.51
C TYR A 80 -6.01 -16.19 -18.94
N ASP A 81 -6.95 -15.39 -18.41
CA ASP A 81 -8.32 -15.41 -18.92
C ASP A 81 -8.34 -14.63 -20.25
N GLU A 82 -8.81 -15.26 -21.32
CA GLU A 82 -8.95 -14.61 -22.64
C GLU A 82 -9.82 -13.35 -22.57
N ASN A 83 -10.68 -13.26 -21.55
CA ASN A 83 -11.54 -12.11 -21.29
C ASN A 83 -10.87 -11.03 -20.42
N CYS A 84 -9.60 -11.16 -20.02
CA CYS A 84 -8.88 -10.11 -19.32
C CYS A 84 -8.52 -8.99 -20.30
N PRO A 85 -9.12 -7.80 -20.17
CA PRO A 85 -8.90 -6.68 -21.09
C PRO A 85 -7.51 -6.05 -20.93
N ARG A 86 -6.71 -6.50 -19.95
CA ARG A 86 -5.28 -6.14 -19.75
C ARG A 86 -4.99 -4.63 -19.70
N SER A 87 -6.01 -3.81 -19.49
CA SER A 87 -5.91 -2.35 -19.49
C SER A 87 -5.12 -1.80 -18.30
N CYS A 88 -4.87 -2.62 -17.27
CA CYS A 88 -3.96 -2.30 -16.17
C CYS A 88 -2.50 -2.14 -16.61
N ARG A 89 -2.08 -2.72 -17.75
CA ARG A 89 -0.71 -2.57 -18.29
C ARG A 89 -0.49 -1.23 -18.99
N GLU A 90 -1.56 -0.49 -19.30
CA GLU A 90 -1.49 0.84 -19.89
C GLU A 90 -1.61 1.91 -18.78
N LYS A 91 -0.49 2.59 -18.46
CA LYS A 91 -0.42 3.65 -17.43
C LYS A 91 -1.52 4.72 -17.53
N ARG A 92 -2.09 4.96 -18.73
CA ARG A 92 -3.14 5.98 -18.97
C ARG A 92 -4.57 5.47 -18.76
N LYS A 93 -4.81 4.16 -18.62
CA LYS A 93 -6.15 3.57 -18.44
C LYS A 93 -6.38 2.99 -17.04
N LEU A 94 -5.53 3.35 -16.08
CA LEU A 94 -5.66 3.00 -14.66
C LEU A 94 -6.97 3.52 -14.02
N GLU A 95 -7.71 4.40 -14.70
CA GLU A 95 -9.01 4.94 -14.27
C GLU A 95 -10.19 3.99 -14.58
N ALA A 96 -10.02 3.05 -15.51
CA ALA A 96 -11.05 2.05 -15.78
C ALA A 96 -11.09 1.03 -14.64
N ARG A 97 -12.15 1.09 -13.83
CA ARG A 97 -12.49 0.07 -12.85
C ARG A 97 -12.81 -1.22 -13.59
N GLN A 98 -11.91 -2.19 -13.45
CA GLN A 98 -12.24 -3.59 -13.63
C GLN A 98 -12.29 -4.16 -12.24
N ASP A 99 -13.50 -4.59 -11.87
CA ASP A 99 -13.88 -4.81 -10.48
C ASP A 99 -13.26 -6.07 -9.88
N VAL A 100 -12.49 -6.85 -10.65
CA VAL A 100 -11.89 -8.10 -10.20
C VAL A 100 -10.53 -8.34 -10.91
N CYS A 101 -9.46 -7.73 -10.40
CA CYS A 101 -8.09 -7.93 -10.88
C CYS A 101 -7.08 -7.69 -9.73
N GLU A 102 -5.96 -8.42 -9.71
CA GLU A 102 -4.85 -8.20 -8.77
C GLU A 102 -4.35 -6.74 -8.81
N CYS A 103 -4.33 -6.11 -9.99
CA CYS A 103 -4.03 -4.69 -10.12
C CYS A 103 -5.14 -3.77 -9.56
N ALA A 104 -6.39 -4.23 -9.45
CA ALA A 104 -7.46 -3.50 -8.77
C ALA A 104 -7.29 -3.56 -7.25
N PHE A 105 -6.92 -4.73 -6.70
CA PHE A 105 -6.60 -4.88 -5.29
C PHE A 105 -5.43 -3.97 -4.87
N ALA A 106 -4.30 -4.04 -5.60
CA ALA A 106 -3.13 -3.23 -5.28
C ALA A 106 -3.43 -1.73 -5.36
N ARG A 107 -4.28 -1.31 -6.32
CA ARG A 107 -4.80 0.07 -6.41
C ARG A 107 -5.63 0.43 -5.18
N GLU A 108 -6.57 -0.42 -4.78
CA GLU A 108 -7.43 -0.14 -3.63
C GLU A 108 -6.60 0.00 -2.34
N VAL A 109 -5.61 -0.87 -2.12
CA VAL A 109 -4.70 -0.72 -0.98
C VAL A 109 -3.90 0.59 -1.09
N CYS A 110 -3.35 0.92 -2.26
CA CYS A 110 -2.67 2.20 -2.46
C CYS A 110 -3.59 3.39 -2.16
N ASP A 111 -4.85 3.33 -2.58
CA ASP A 111 -5.84 4.38 -2.38
C ASP A 111 -6.29 4.47 -0.92
N LEU A 112 -6.45 3.34 -0.23
CA LEU A 112 -6.72 3.30 1.21
C LEU A 112 -5.57 3.92 2.01
N VAL A 113 -4.32 3.58 1.66
CA VAL A 113 -3.13 4.20 2.25
C VAL A 113 -3.14 5.71 2.01
N LYS A 114 -3.44 6.17 0.79
CA LYS A 114 -3.54 7.61 0.48
C LYS A 114 -4.70 8.31 1.21
N LEU A 115 -5.88 7.69 1.27
CA LEU A 115 -7.06 8.25 1.90
C LEU A 115 -6.89 8.43 3.42
N ARG A 116 -6.24 7.47 4.09
CA ARG A 116 -5.90 7.58 5.51
C ARG A 116 -5.01 8.80 5.79
N ARG A 117 -4.10 9.13 4.86
CA ARG A 117 -3.26 10.34 4.94
C ARG A 117 -4.07 11.61 4.72
N ASN A 118 -4.93 11.64 3.71
CA ASN A 118 -5.75 12.82 3.38
C ASN A 118 -6.80 13.16 4.46
N LYS A 119 -7.43 12.15 5.10
CA LYS A 119 -8.38 12.39 6.20
C LYS A 119 -7.75 13.14 7.37
N LYS A 120 -6.47 12.91 7.66
CA LYS A 120 -5.76 13.64 8.72
C LYS A 120 -5.40 15.07 8.32
N HIS A 121 -5.07 15.33 7.05
CA HIS A 121 -4.85 16.71 6.57
C HIS A 121 -6.11 17.57 6.73
N VAL A 122 -7.30 16.99 6.55
CA VAL A 122 -8.58 17.70 6.74
C VAL A 122 -8.95 17.84 8.22
N ALA A 123 -8.70 16.82 9.04
CA ALA A 123 -8.97 16.88 10.48
C ALA A 123 -8.06 17.85 11.24
N ASN A 124 -6.83 18.07 10.75
CA ASN A 124 -5.84 18.96 11.38
C ASN A 124 -5.98 20.44 10.95
N SER A 125 -6.88 20.75 10.02
CA SER A 125 -7.18 22.13 9.58
C SER A 125 -8.49 22.68 10.17
N GLN A 126 -9.04 22.03 11.21
CA GLN A 126 -10.24 22.49 11.94
C GLN A 126 -9.97 22.68 13.45
N ALA A 127 -8.71 22.82 13.87
CA ALA A 127 -8.32 22.97 15.28
C ALA A 127 -7.60 24.31 15.59
N ASP A 128 -7.70 25.30 14.70
CA ASP A 128 -7.26 26.69 14.94
C ASP A 128 -8.41 27.64 14.55
N ASP A 129 -9.42 27.74 15.41
CA ASP A 129 -10.31 28.92 15.55
C ASP A 129 -10.83 28.99 17.00
#